data_AF-A0A2V7XGY7-F1
#
_entry.id   AF-A0A2V7XGY7-F1
#
_cell.length_a   1.000
_cell.length_b   1.000
_cell.length_c   1.000
_cell.angle_alpha   90.00
_cell.angle_beta   90.00
_cell.angle_gamma   90.00
#
_symmetry.space_group_name_H-M   'P 1'
#
loop_
_entity.id
_entity.type
_entity.pdbx_description
1 polymer ?
#
loop_
_entity_poly.entity_id
_entity_poly.type
_entity_poly.pdbx_seq_one_letter_code
_entity_poly.pdbx_strand_id
1 'polypeptide(L)'
;MEESLMNTDPRHVTLLTPMPPGEPEEPALFSRVAQALETLPGPWRVGLTHGVELGWWIVTVYREDGFECTLLLEGLAQQTASSIRDQMADALQRHFLGLSGRGPVDIGR
;
A
#
# COMPACT_ATOMS: atom_id res chain seq x y z
N MET A 1 -29.31 -4.18 23.11
CA MET A 1 -27.88 -4.07 23.49
C MET A 1 -27.19 -5.16 22.71
N GLU A 2 -26.70 -4.83 21.52
CA GLU A 2 -25.97 -5.76 20.67
C GLU A 2 -24.69 -5.06 20.26
N GLU A 3 -23.72 -5.14 21.17
CA GLU A 3 -22.33 -4.78 20.91
C GLU A 3 -21.80 -5.80 19.91
N SER A 4 -21.91 -5.44 18.62
CA SER A 4 -21.33 -6.22 17.54
C SER A 4 -19.80 -6.17 17.72
N LEU A 5 -19.28 -7.29 18.22
CA LEU A 5 -17.89 -7.61 18.44
C LEU A 5 -17.02 -6.95 17.38
N MET A 6 -16.29 -5.91 17.81
CA MET A 6 -15.20 -5.33 17.03
C MET A 6 -14.23 -6.47 16.73
N ASN A 7 -14.28 -6.95 15.49
CA ASN A 7 -13.38 -7.97 14.99
C ASN A 7 -11.99 -7.33 14.85
N THR A 8 -11.28 -7.26 15.98
CA THR A 8 -9.88 -6.87 16.09
C THR A 8 -8.99 -8.08 15.83
N ASP A 9 -9.20 -8.75 14.69
CA ASP A 9 -8.15 -9.61 14.16
C ASP A 9 -6.97 -8.70 13.80
N PRO A 10 -5.74 -9.01 14.24
CA PRO A 10 -4.57 -8.21 13.85
C PRO A 10 -4.49 -8.17 12.33
N ARG A 11 -4.63 -6.97 11.76
CA ARG A 11 -4.47 -6.71 10.32
C ARG A 11 -3.01 -6.97 9.96
N HIS A 12 -2.69 -8.21 9.63
CA HIS A 12 -1.32 -8.65 9.38
C HIS A 12 -0.76 -7.92 8.15
N VAL A 13 0.33 -7.17 8.32
CA VAL A 13 1.10 -6.57 7.24
C VAL A 13 2.40 -7.35 7.08
N THR A 14 2.57 -8.08 5.97
CA THR A 14 3.79 -8.84 5.66
C THR A 14 4.68 -8.04 4.72
N LEU A 15 5.93 -7.81 5.10
CA LEU A 15 6.88 -7.03 4.31
C LEU A 15 7.71 -7.92 3.41
N LEU A 16 7.85 -7.50 2.15
CA LEU A 16 8.74 -8.10 1.17
C LEU A 16 9.72 -7.03 0.72
N THR A 17 10.76 -6.78 1.53
CA THR A 17 11.82 -5.81 1.22
C THR A 17 12.97 -6.46 0.43
N PRO A 18 13.27 -6.02 -0.81
CA PRO A 18 14.60 -6.18 -1.38
C PRO A 18 15.52 -5.08 -0.81
N MET A 19 16.36 -5.41 0.19
CA MET A 19 17.36 -4.48 0.77
C MET A 19 18.38 -3.98 -0.27
N PRO A 20 18.83 -2.70 -0.22
CA PRO A 20 20.13 -2.35 0.40
C PRO A 20 20.11 -0.95 1.12
N PRO A 21 21.22 -0.39 1.70
CA PRO A 21 21.26 -0.04 3.13
C PRO A 21 21.33 1.46 3.48
N GLY A 22 20.75 1.84 4.62
CA GLY A 22 21.45 2.73 5.57
C GLY A 22 20.90 4.12 5.82
N GLU A 23 19.75 4.52 5.25
CA GLU A 23 19.18 5.84 5.55
C GLU A 23 18.14 5.79 6.69
N PRO A 24 18.18 6.74 7.64
CA PRO A 24 17.28 6.78 8.81
C PRO A 24 15.80 7.04 8.43
N GLU A 25 15.52 7.30 7.16
CA GLU A 25 14.19 7.64 6.65
C GLU A 25 13.34 6.42 6.28
N GLU A 26 13.96 5.25 6.05
CA GLU A 26 13.26 3.98 5.79
C GLU A 26 12.27 3.58 6.89
N PRO A 27 12.68 3.56 8.18
CA PRO A 27 11.78 3.19 9.28
C PRO A 27 10.58 4.13 9.41
N ALA A 28 10.77 5.43 9.12
CA ALA A 28 9.73 6.43 9.22
C ALA A 28 8.70 6.29 8.11
N LEU A 29 9.13 6.06 6.86
CA LEU A 29 8.21 5.81 5.76
C LEU A 29 7.42 4.52 5.99
N PHE A 30 8.12 3.46 6.38
CA PHE A 30 7.48 2.18 6.65
C PHE A 30 6.39 2.31 7.73
N SER A 31 6.70 3.02 8.82
CA SER A 31 5.73 3.28 9.89
C SER A 31 4.49 4.03 9.39
N ARG A 32 4.66 4.99 8.46
CA ARG A 32 3.53 5.73 7.87
C ARG A 32 2.68 4.86 6.95
N VAL A 33 3.31 3.99 6.15
CA VAL A 33 2.59 3.03 5.29
C VAL A 33 1.83 2.03 6.16
N ALA A 34 2.46 1.47 7.20
CA ALA A 34 1.81 0.56 8.13
C ALA A 34 0.61 1.24 8.81
N GLN A 35 0.78 2.46 9.35
CA GLN A 35 -0.29 3.23 9.96
C GLN A 35 -1.43 3.56 8.98
N ALA A 36 -1.11 3.85 7.72
CA ALA A 36 -2.12 4.05 6.69
C ALA A 36 -2.97 2.78 6.47
N LEU A 37 -2.30 1.63 6.33
CA LEU A 37 -2.94 0.34 6.06
C LEU A 37 -3.69 -0.22 7.27
N GLU A 38 -3.28 0.10 8.50
CA GLU A 38 -4.01 -0.24 9.73
C GLU A 38 -5.45 0.26 9.72
N THR A 39 -5.73 1.36 9.02
CA THR A 39 -7.09 1.92 8.93
C THR A 39 -7.94 1.26 7.83
N LEU A 40 -7.33 0.49 6.93
CA LEU A 40 -8.00 -0.15 5.79
C LEU A 40 -8.20 -1.67 6.02
N PRO A 41 -9.30 -2.26 5.52
CA PRO A 41 -9.60 -3.67 5.77
C PRO A 41 -8.66 -4.59 4.99
N GLY A 42 -8.06 -5.60 5.64
CA GLY A 42 -7.39 -6.71 4.98
C GLY A 42 -6.13 -7.19 5.69
N PRO A 43 -5.65 -8.41 5.40
CA PRO A 43 -4.23 -8.70 5.46
C PRO A 43 -3.55 -8.05 4.26
N TRP A 44 -2.46 -7.33 4.50
CA TRP A 44 -1.72 -6.59 3.48
C TRP A 44 -0.34 -7.21 3.30
N ARG A 45 0.17 -7.22 2.07
CA ARG A 45 1.59 -7.44 1.82
C ARG A 45 2.18 -6.20 1.19
N VAL A 46 3.34 -5.75 1.68
CA VAL A 46 3.94 -4.49 1.26
C VAL A 46 5.35 -4.74 0.76
N GLY A 47 5.61 -4.36 -0.48
CA GLY A 47 6.93 -4.22 -1.05
C GLY A 47 7.37 -2.76 -1.02
N LEU A 48 8.63 -2.53 -0.70
CA LEU A 48 9.25 -1.21 -0.70
C LEU A 48 10.50 -1.25 -1.57
N THR A 49 10.59 -0.34 -2.53
CA THR A 49 11.76 -0.22 -3.41
C THR A 49 12.22 1.24 -3.45
N HIS A 50 13.49 1.49 -3.18
CA HIS A 50 14.09 2.82 -3.25
C HIS A 50 14.76 3.08 -4.59
N GLY A 51 14.42 4.20 -5.24
CA GLY A 51 15.09 4.68 -6.44
C GLY A 51 16.25 5.62 -6.10
N VAL A 52 17.45 5.06 -5.92
CA VAL A 52 18.66 5.77 -5.44
C VAL A 52 19.06 6.97 -6.31
N GLU A 53 18.78 6.94 -7.61
CA GLU A 53 19.21 8.01 -8.54
C GLU A 53 18.36 9.28 -8.45
N LEU A 54 17.17 9.22 -7.87
CA LEU A 54 16.19 10.32 -7.91
C LEU A 54 15.46 10.53 -6.56
N GLY A 55 15.77 9.74 -5.52
CA GLY A 55 15.27 9.96 -4.15
C GLY A 55 13.77 9.69 -3.95
N TRP A 56 13.20 8.76 -4.71
CA TRP A 56 11.78 8.37 -4.64
C TRP A 56 11.63 6.97 -4.05
N TRP A 57 10.48 6.75 -3.41
CA TRP A 57 10.10 5.47 -2.87
C TRP A 57 8.93 4.89 -3.65
N ILE A 58 9.07 3.63 -4.07
CA ILE A 58 7.96 2.82 -4.56
C ILE A 58 7.41 2.02 -3.39
N VAL A 59 6.12 2.18 -3.14
CA VAL A 59 5.38 1.29 -2.26
C VAL A 59 4.46 0.45 -3.12
N THR A 60 4.62 -0.86 -3.09
CA THR A 60 3.67 -1.76 -3.73
C THR A 60 2.90 -2.55 -2.67
N VAL A 61 1.58 -2.45 -2.69
CA VAL A 61 0.69 -3.08 -1.73
C VAL A 61 -0.14 -4.13 -2.44
N TYR A 62 -0.18 -5.32 -1.84
CA TYR A 62 -0.89 -6.48 -2.35
C TYR A 62 -1.87 -7.02 -1.31
N ARG A 63 -2.95 -7.64 -1.77
CA ARG A 63 -3.88 -8.44 -0.96
C ARG A 63 -4.22 -9.75 -1.66
N GLU A 64 -4.78 -10.67 -0.89
CA GLU A 64 -5.12 -12.02 -1.34
C GLU A 64 -6.31 -12.08 -2.32
N ASP A 65 -7.12 -11.02 -2.39
CA ASP A 65 -8.22 -10.88 -3.36
C ASP A 65 -7.75 -10.44 -4.75
N GLY A 66 -6.43 -10.31 -4.97
CA GLY A 66 -5.84 -9.86 -6.23
C GLY A 66 -5.75 -8.34 -6.36
N PHE A 67 -6.03 -7.59 -5.27
CA PHE A 67 -5.70 -6.17 -5.24
C PHE A 67 -4.18 -5.97 -5.25
N GLU A 68 -3.73 -5.14 -6.19
CA GLU A 68 -2.36 -4.64 -6.29
C GLU A 68 -2.40 -3.14 -6.54
N CYS A 69 -1.62 -2.39 -5.78
CA CYS A 69 -1.49 -0.95 -5.93
C CYS A 69 -0.04 -0.52 -5.74
N THR A 70 0.48 0.23 -6.71
CA THR A 70 1.81 0.83 -6.65
C THR A 70 1.68 2.33 -6.46
N LEU A 71 2.27 2.85 -5.39
CA LEU A 71 2.37 4.27 -5.09
C LEU A 71 3.81 4.74 -5.31
N LEU A 72 3.95 5.83 -6.06
CA LEU A 72 5.19 6.59 -6.17
C LEU A 72 5.17 7.70 -5.14
N LEU A 73 6.06 7.61 -4.15
CA LEU A 73 6.19 8.57 -3.08
C LEU A 73 7.44 9.44 -3.32
N GLU A 74 7.19 10.62 -3.87
CA GLU A 74 8.18 11.68 -4.01
C GLU A 74 8.11 12.63 -2.81
N GLY A 75 9.26 13.12 -2.34
CA GLY A 75 9.34 14.11 -1.27
C GLY A 75 8.76 13.61 0.06
N LEU A 76 9.49 12.73 0.76
CA LEU A 76 9.07 12.07 2.01
C LEU A 76 8.51 13.00 3.08
N ALA A 77 8.94 14.26 3.14
CA ALA A 77 8.42 15.26 4.08
C ALA A 77 6.92 15.56 3.88
N GLN A 78 6.39 15.37 2.67
CA GLN A 78 5.00 15.66 2.32
C GLN A 78 4.09 14.42 2.43
N GLN A 79 4.67 13.23 2.49
CA GLN A 79 3.94 11.96 2.53
C GLN A 79 3.60 11.58 3.97
N THR A 80 2.40 11.97 4.41
CA THR A 80 1.84 11.61 5.71
C THR A 80 1.10 10.27 5.64
N ALA A 81 0.90 9.61 6.79
CA ALA A 81 0.08 8.40 6.82
C ALA A 81 -1.34 8.63 6.28
N SER A 82 -1.92 9.82 6.52
CA SER A 82 -3.23 10.21 6.01
C SER A 82 -3.25 10.32 4.48
N SER A 83 -2.25 10.96 3.87
CA SER A 83 -2.20 11.11 2.41
C SER A 83 -1.97 9.77 1.71
N ILE A 84 -1.18 8.87 2.32
CA ILE A 84 -1.00 7.49 1.83
C ILE A 84 -2.30 6.71 1.94
N ARG A 85 -2.98 6.80 3.09
CA ARG A 85 -4.29 6.14 3.31
C ARG A 85 -5.31 6.58 2.27
N ASP A 86 -5.44 7.88 2.02
CA ASP A 86 -6.47 8.39 1.12
C ASP A 86 -6.23 7.91 -0.33
N GLN A 87 -4.96 7.84 -0.76
CA GLN A 87 -4.58 7.23 -2.05
C GLN A 87 -4.90 5.73 -2.11
N MET A 88 -4.60 5.00 -1.02
CA MET A 88 -4.91 3.57 -0.92
C MET A 88 -6.41 3.30 -0.91
N ALA A 89 -7.20 4.13 -0.21
CA ALA A 89 -8.65 4.02 -0.14
C ALA A 89 -9.30 4.24 -1.51
N ASP A 90 -8.84 5.26 -2.25
CA ASP A 90 -9.28 5.50 -3.63
C ASP A 90 -8.94 4.30 -4.55
N ALA A 91 -7.71 3.80 -4.50
CA ALA A 91 -7.30 2.65 -5.29
C ALA A 91 -8.12 1.40 -4.96
N LEU A 92 -8.38 1.16 -3.68
CA LEU A 92 -9.18 0.05 -3.20
C LEU A 92 -10.64 0.17 -3.66
N GLN A 93 -11.22 1.35 -3.58
CA GLN A 93 -12.58 1.61 -4.07
C GLN A 93 -12.68 1.35 -5.58
N ARG A 94 -11.69 1.79 -6.37
CA ARG A 94 -11.64 1.49 -7.81
C ARG A 94 -11.52 -0.01 -8.09
N HIS A 95 -10.78 -0.75 -7.27
CA HIS A 95 -10.67 -2.20 -7.40
C HIS A 95 -12.01 -2.90 -7.12
N PHE A 96 -12.70 -2.52 -6.04
CA PHE A 96 -14.03 -3.07 -5.74
C PHE A 96 -15.05 -2.80 -6.84
N LEU A 97 -14.95 -1.66 -7.52
CA LEU A 97 -15.81 -1.32 -8.64
C LEU A 97 -15.42 -2.03 -9.96
N GLY A 98 -14.37 -2.86 -9.96
CA GLY A 98 -13.84 -3.50 -11.16
C GLY A 98 -13.19 -2.51 -12.14
N LEU A 99 -12.87 -1.30 -11.67
CA LEU A 99 -12.27 -0.22 -12.45
C LEU A 99 -10.74 -0.23 -12.38
N SER A 100 -10.16 -1.08 -11.53
CA SER A 100 -8.73 -1.40 -11.56
C SER A 100 -8.47 -2.24 -12.81
N GLY A 101 -8.10 -1.56 -13.89
CA GLY A 101 -8.10 -2.10 -15.24
C GLY A 101 -7.46 -3.48 -15.38
N ARG A 102 -8.28 -4.46 -15.77
CA ARG A 102 -7.88 -5.36 -16.85
C ARG A 102 -7.85 -4.50 -18.10
N GLY A 103 -6.68 -3.95 -18.44
CA GLY A 103 -6.49 -3.38 -19.78
C GLY A 103 -6.92 -4.41 -20.83
N PRO A 104 -7.47 -4.00 -21.98
CA PRO A 104 -7.83 -4.95 -23.02
C PRO A 104 -6.54 -5.63 -23.52
N VAL A 105 -6.27 -6.84 -23.03
CA VAL A 105 -5.48 -7.81 -23.79
C VAL A 105 -6.39 -8.37 -24.87
N ASP A 106 -6.66 -7.54 -25.86
CA ASP A 106 -7.12 -8.00 -27.17
C ASP A 106 -5.88 -8.52 -27.92
N ILE A 107 -5.41 -9.70 -27.52
CA ILE A 107 -4.53 -10.52 -28.34
C ILE A 107 -5.48 -11.43 -29.11
N GLY A 108 -6.09 -10.85 -30.14
CA GLY A 108 -7.31 -11.37 -30.76
C GLY A 108 -7.31 -11.28 -32.28
N ARG A 109 -6.30 -11.88 -32.91
CA ARG A 109 -6.27 -12.38 -34.30
C ARG A 109 -6.05 -11.41 -35.46
#